data_AF-U5CRA3-F1
#
_entry.id   AF-U5CRA3-F1
#
_cell.length_a   1.000
_cell.length_b   1.000
_cell.length_c   1.000
_cell.angle_alpha   90.00
_cell.angle_beta   90.00
_cell.angle_gamma   90.00
#
_symmetry.space_group_name_H-M   'P 1'
#
loop_
_entity.id
_entity.type
_entity.pdbx_description
1 polymer ?
#
loop_
_entity_poly.entity_id
_entity_poly.type
_entity_poly.pdbx_seq_one_letter_code
_entity_poly.pdbx_strand_id
1 'polypeptide(L)'
;MDTEKEKEGVNMDRPTKCPRCGGELVIEYKTFEVDGHRAENVPVLTCSKCGIYLVDTQLFIDITERAEDFKDKDQLLEELKEIKEDEEIRDILKQYTFQNHIKEVLNEKGISLRRLANMLEVSPNYIHILTKNQSTSIRTALKMAYALGTDVNRLYTLKKIGSKYKEPEKVVYVRTTKEIKERDKQIKEELKKMEVKVYVDEVLKKKGLKRAQLATRLDISPQEMYNIVKIRKGSTGIETALKMAYALDVDINELFRLEKVEKEAGK
;
A
#
# COMPACT_ATOMS: atom_id res chain seq x y z
N MET A 1 11.01 52.79 -1.41
CA MET A 1 9.64 52.61 -0.92
C MET A 1 9.08 51.37 -1.61
N ASP A 2 9.30 50.26 -0.92
CA ASP A 2 8.35 49.19 -0.69
C ASP A 2 7.74 48.49 -1.91
N THR A 3 8.50 47.53 -2.42
CA THR A 3 7.95 46.35 -3.09
C THR A 3 7.30 45.43 -2.05
N GLU A 4 5.99 45.49 -1.93
CA GLU A 4 5.17 44.41 -1.38
C GLU A 4 5.28 43.21 -2.33
N LYS A 5 6.09 42.21 -1.93
CA LYS A 5 5.95 40.86 -2.47
C LYS A 5 5.07 40.07 -1.51
N GLU A 6 3.82 39.92 -1.93
CA GLU A 6 2.87 38.95 -1.39
C GLU A 6 3.56 37.59 -1.29
N LYS A 7 3.69 37.09 -0.05
CA LYS A 7 4.07 35.70 0.20
C LYS A 7 2.84 34.85 -0.12
N GLU A 8 2.84 34.24 -1.30
CA GLU A 8 1.89 33.21 -1.67
C GLU A 8 1.87 32.12 -0.58
N GLY A 9 0.72 31.99 0.05
CA GLY A 9 0.47 31.05 1.13
C GLY A 9 0.53 29.62 0.60
N VAL A 10 1.55 28.89 1.05
CA VAL A 10 1.63 27.44 0.93
C VAL A 10 0.48 26.86 1.77
N ASN A 11 -0.63 26.53 1.10
CA ASN A 11 -1.83 26.00 1.70
C ASN A 11 -1.63 24.51 2.02
N MET A 12 -1.06 24.24 3.20
CA MET A 12 -0.99 22.90 3.79
C MET A 12 -2.12 22.77 4.81
N ASP A 13 -2.86 21.64 4.79
CA ASP A 13 -3.73 21.18 5.87
C ASP A 13 -2.89 20.92 7.14
N ARG A 14 -2.37 21.98 7.75
CA ARG A 14 -1.53 21.89 8.95
C ARG A 14 -2.46 21.67 10.15
N PRO A 15 -2.06 20.80 11.10
CA PRO A 15 -2.82 20.64 12.33
C PRO A 15 -2.98 22.00 13.02
N THR A 16 -4.23 22.39 13.25
CA THR A 16 -4.59 23.64 13.94
C THR A 16 -4.57 23.48 15.47
N LYS A 17 -4.49 22.23 15.96
CA LYS A 17 -4.53 21.90 17.39
C LYS A 17 -3.32 21.09 17.83
N CYS A 18 -2.83 21.44 19.01
CA CYS A 18 -1.72 20.78 19.68
C CYS A 18 -2.09 19.35 20.10
N PRO A 19 -1.34 18.32 19.68
CA PRO A 19 -1.62 16.93 20.03
C PRO A 19 -1.42 16.64 21.53
N ARG A 20 -0.63 17.45 22.25
CA ARG A 20 -0.38 17.31 23.69
C ARG A 20 -1.47 17.88 24.59
N CYS A 21 -1.97 19.09 24.31
CA CYS A 21 -2.87 19.79 25.22
C CYS A 21 -4.13 20.39 24.56
N GLY A 22 -4.34 20.13 23.26
CA GLY A 22 -5.49 20.61 22.48
C GLY A 22 -5.55 22.11 22.22
N GLY A 23 -4.52 22.88 22.61
CA GLY A 23 -4.44 24.33 22.37
C GLY A 23 -4.16 24.66 20.91
N GLU A 24 -4.38 25.91 20.50
CA GLU A 24 -4.10 26.35 19.14
C GLU A 24 -2.59 26.36 18.85
N LEU A 25 -2.25 26.03 17.60
CA LEU A 25 -0.89 26.09 17.07
C LEU A 25 -0.73 27.38 16.26
N VAL A 26 0.35 28.11 16.53
CA VAL A 26 0.72 29.34 15.84
C VAL A 26 2.10 29.21 15.22
N ILE A 27 2.33 29.87 14.09
CA ILE A 27 3.65 29.90 13.47
C ILE A 27 4.48 30.99 14.16
N GLU A 28 5.61 30.59 14.73
CA GLU A 28 6.63 31.50 15.25
C GLU A 28 7.92 31.35 14.44
N TYR A 29 8.66 32.43 14.26
CA TYR A 29 9.99 32.38 13.63
C TYR A 29 11.04 32.38 14.73
N LYS A 30 11.85 31.33 14.78
CA LYS A 30 12.89 31.16 15.81
C LYS A 30 14.27 30.99 15.20
N THR A 31 15.26 31.19 16.05
CA THR A 31 16.64 30.82 15.75
C THR A 31 16.95 29.56 16.53
N PHE A 32 17.48 28.54 15.85
CA PHE A 32 17.92 27.30 16.48
C PHE A 32 19.44 27.26 16.49
N GLU A 33 19.99 26.82 17.61
CA GLU A 33 21.41 26.52 17.75
C GLU A 33 21.53 25.03 18.09
N VAL A 34 22.15 24.27 17.19
CA VAL A 34 22.35 22.82 17.34
C VAL A 34 23.82 22.53 17.11
N ASP A 35 24.49 21.98 18.13
CA ASP A 35 25.92 21.63 18.11
C ASP A 35 26.85 22.75 17.62
N GLY A 36 26.56 24.01 17.99
CA GLY A 36 27.37 25.19 17.65
C GLY A 36 27.04 25.84 16.30
N HIS A 37 25.99 25.37 15.62
CA HIS A 37 25.54 25.90 14.33
C HIS A 37 24.20 26.61 14.46
N ARG A 38 24.06 27.76 13.81
CA ARG A 38 22.92 28.67 13.95
C ARG A 38 22.04 28.68 12.70
N ALA A 39 20.77 28.34 12.84
CA ALA A 39 19.75 28.47 11.81
C ALA A 39 18.76 29.59 12.20
N GLU A 40 18.74 30.69 11.45
CA GLU A 40 17.89 31.86 11.72
C GLU A 40 16.55 31.83 10.98
N ASN A 41 15.56 32.55 11.51
CA ASN A 41 14.25 32.78 10.86
C ASN A 41 13.52 31.51 10.43
N VAL A 42 13.62 30.50 11.27
CA VAL A 42 12.99 29.19 11.10
C VAL A 42 11.52 29.27 11.52
N PRO A 43 10.55 29.05 10.62
CA PRO A 43 9.16 28.91 11.04
C PRO A 43 9.02 27.63 11.89
N VAL A 44 8.28 27.67 13.00
CA VAL A 44 7.89 26.50 13.80
C VAL A 44 6.45 26.64 14.25
N LEU A 45 5.71 25.53 14.32
CA LEU A 45 4.39 25.52 14.94
C LEU A 45 4.57 25.39 16.45
N THR A 46 4.31 26.48 17.19
CA THR A 46 4.37 26.49 18.64
C THR A 46 2.97 26.35 19.23
N CYS A 47 2.81 25.52 20.26
CA CYS A 47 1.60 25.58 21.09
C CYS A 47 1.77 26.65 22.17
N SER A 48 0.99 27.72 22.09
CA SER A 48 0.99 28.82 23.08
C SER A 48 0.64 28.38 24.50
N LYS A 49 -0.06 27.25 24.67
CA LYS A 49 -0.50 26.73 25.97
C LYS A 49 0.52 25.84 26.67
N CYS A 50 1.32 25.05 25.93
CA CYS A 50 2.25 24.09 26.53
C CYS A 50 3.70 24.19 26.04
N GLY A 51 3.99 25.16 25.16
CA GLY A 51 5.35 25.50 24.72
C GLY A 51 6.03 24.45 23.84
N ILE A 52 5.32 23.42 23.38
CA ILE A 52 5.91 22.44 22.45
C ILE A 52 6.06 23.05 21.05
N TYR A 53 7.14 22.65 20.38
CA TYR A 53 7.36 22.93 18.96
C TYR A 53 6.97 21.70 18.15
N LEU A 54 6.26 21.93 17.06
CA LEU A 54 5.99 20.98 16.00
C LEU A 54 6.71 21.48 14.76
N VAL A 55 7.63 20.66 14.28
CA VAL A 55 8.33 20.87 13.02
C VAL A 55 7.89 19.72 12.13
N ASP A 56 7.18 20.02 11.03
CA ASP A 56 6.90 19.01 10.01
C ASP A 56 8.13 18.77 9.14
N THR A 57 8.18 17.63 8.45
CA THR A 57 9.35 17.21 7.68
C THR A 57 9.75 18.23 6.61
N GLN A 58 8.78 18.86 5.92
CA GLN A 58 9.06 19.86 4.89
C GLN A 58 9.69 21.11 5.50
N LEU A 59 9.14 21.56 6.61
CA LEU A 59 9.67 22.68 7.36
C LEU A 59 11.11 22.40 7.81
N PHE A 60 11.40 21.17 8.25
CA PHE A 60 12.76 20.79 8.63
C PHE A 60 13.74 20.77 7.45
N ILE A 61 13.29 20.32 6.28
CA ILE A 61 14.05 20.44 5.02
C ILE A 61 14.36 21.91 4.74
N ASP A 62 13.35 22.78 4.72
CA ASP A 62 13.51 24.21 4.38
C ASP A 62 14.51 24.92 5.33
N ILE A 63 14.48 24.55 6.62
CA ILE A 63 15.42 25.05 7.63
C ILE A 63 16.84 24.60 7.32
N THR A 64 17.00 23.29 7.08
CA THR A 64 18.30 22.67 6.84
C THR A 64 18.93 23.19 5.55
N GLU A 65 18.13 23.41 4.49
CA GLU A 65 18.60 23.99 3.22
C GLU A 65 19.14 25.42 3.39
N ARG A 66 18.55 26.22 4.29
CA ARG A 66 18.98 27.60 4.57
C ARG A 66 20.14 27.71 5.56
N ALA A 67 20.41 26.68 6.36
CA ALA A 67 21.52 26.68 7.31
C ALA A 67 22.85 26.65 6.55
N GLU A 68 23.71 27.65 6.75
CA GLU A 68 24.99 27.77 6.03
C GLU A 68 26.04 26.74 6.51
N ASP A 69 26.03 26.40 7.81
CA ASP A 69 27.11 25.62 8.44
C ASP A 69 26.68 24.27 9.04
N PHE A 70 25.61 23.63 8.57
CA PHE A 70 25.17 22.35 9.14
C PHE A 70 26.17 21.23 8.80
N LYS A 71 26.78 20.59 9.81
CA LYS A 71 27.68 19.45 9.56
C LYS A 71 26.91 18.29 8.94
N ASP A 72 27.47 17.68 7.90
CA ASP A 72 26.84 16.58 7.15
C ASP A 72 25.47 16.95 6.56
N LYS A 73 25.26 18.26 6.26
CA LYS A 73 24.03 18.83 5.70
C LYS A 73 23.44 18.03 4.56
N ASP A 74 24.26 17.64 3.59
CA ASP A 74 23.80 16.96 2.38
C ASP A 74 23.22 15.58 2.72
N GLN A 75 23.85 14.83 3.62
CA GLN A 75 23.35 13.55 4.10
C GLN A 75 22.04 13.72 4.86
N LEU A 76 21.96 14.71 5.76
CA LEU A 76 20.71 14.98 6.50
C LEU A 76 19.57 15.37 5.55
N LEU A 77 19.85 16.21 4.55
CA LEU A 77 18.84 16.60 3.56
C LEU A 77 18.36 15.42 2.72
N GLU A 78 19.26 14.50 2.35
CA GLU A 78 18.89 13.26 1.66
C GLU A 78 17.97 12.40 2.52
N GLU A 79 18.32 12.16 3.79
CA GLU A 79 17.49 11.41 4.74
C GLU A 79 16.12 12.06 4.96
N LEU A 80 16.05 13.39 5.10
CA LEU A 80 14.80 14.12 5.27
C LEU A 80 13.91 14.06 4.01
N LYS A 81 14.51 14.13 2.82
CA LYS A 81 13.79 13.99 1.55
C LYS A 81 13.23 12.59 1.40
N GLU A 82 13.98 11.54 1.74
CA GLU A 82 13.47 10.16 1.76
C GLU A 82 12.28 9.99 2.72
N ILE A 83 12.38 10.56 3.93
CA ILE A 83 11.26 10.54 4.89
C ILE A 83 10.04 11.23 4.29
N LYS A 84 10.22 12.40 3.68
CA LYS A 84 9.13 13.17 3.08
C LYS A 84 8.43 12.38 1.97
N GLU A 85 9.17 11.72 1.09
CA GLU A 85 8.62 10.85 0.05
C GLU A 85 7.80 9.70 0.66
N ASP A 86 8.32 9.04 1.70
CA ASP A 86 7.61 7.96 2.39
C ASP A 86 6.29 8.45 3.01
N GLU A 87 6.27 9.67 3.58
CA GLU A 87 5.07 10.31 4.12
C GLU A 87 4.04 10.64 3.04
N GLU A 88 4.48 11.16 1.89
CA GLU A 88 3.60 11.47 0.77
C GLU A 88 2.93 10.21 0.20
N ILE A 89 3.70 9.14 0.01
CA ILE A 89 3.16 7.84 -0.44
C ILE A 89 2.14 7.32 0.58
N ARG A 90 2.45 7.40 1.88
CA ARG A 90 1.54 6.99 2.96
C ARG A 90 0.23 7.77 2.92
N ASP A 91 0.31 9.08 2.77
CA ASP A 91 -0.87 9.95 2.80
C ASP A 91 -1.72 9.81 1.53
N ILE A 92 -1.10 9.51 0.38
CA ILE A 92 -1.82 9.05 -0.81
C ILE A 92 -2.54 7.74 -0.50
N LEU A 93 -1.86 6.72 0.02
CA LEU A 93 -2.42 5.38 0.24
C LEU A 93 -3.58 5.35 1.24
N LYS A 94 -3.61 6.27 2.20
CA LYS A 94 -4.76 6.46 3.12
C LYS A 94 -6.06 6.82 2.40
N GLN A 95 -5.96 7.44 1.22
CA GLN A 95 -7.12 7.84 0.41
C GLN A 95 -7.64 6.71 -0.47
N TYR A 96 -6.98 5.54 -0.50
CA TYR A 96 -7.35 4.41 -1.34
C TYR A 96 -7.79 3.20 -0.52
N THR A 97 -8.76 2.48 -1.07
CA THR A 97 -9.17 1.13 -0.62
C THR A 97 -9.20 0.19 -1.82
N PHE A 98 -9.28 -1.11 -1.58
CA PHE A 98 -9.40 -2.08 -2.67
C PHE A 98 -10.82 -2.05 -3.26
N GLN A 99 -10.89 -2.33 -4.56
CA GLN A 99 -12.12 -2.55 -5.30
C GLN A 99 -12.06 -3.94 -5.92
N ASN A 100 -13.17 -4.67 -5.81
CA ASN A 100 -13.33 -6.01 -6.32
C ASN A 100 -14.07 -6.02 -7.67
N HIS A 101 -13.49 -6.73 -8.64
CA HIS A 101 -13.98 -6.85 -10.02
C HIS A 101 -14.27 -8.31 -10.43
N ILE A 102 -14.38 -9.23 -9.45
CA ILE A 102 -14.55 -10.67 -9.72
C ILE A 102 -15.78 -10.93 -10.59
N LYS A 103 -16.90 -10.25 -10.33
CA LYS A 103 -18.13 -10.42 -11.11
C LYS A 103 -17.93 -10.08 -12.59
N GLU A 104 -17.18 -9.01 -12.87
CA GLU A 104 -16.88 -8.56 -14.23
C GLU A 104 -16.09 -9.64 -14.97
N VAL A 105 -15.02 -10.14 -14.35
CA VAL A 105 -14.18 -11.19 -14.95
C VAL A 105 -14.93 -12.51 -15.12
N LEU A 106 -15.80 -12.88 -14.17
CA LEU A 106 -16.65 -14.07 -14.31
C LEU A 106 -17.60 -13.96 -15.50
N ASN A 107 -18.21 -12.79 -15.69
CA ASN A 107 -19.11 -12.51 -16.81
C ASN A 107 -18.40 -12.57 -18.16
N GLU A 108 -17.25 -11.90 -18.26
CA GLU A 108 -16.41 -11.91 -19.47
C GLU A 108 -16.02 -13.33 -19.87
N LYS A 109 -15.68 -14.18 -18.88
CA LYS A 109 -15.25 -15.56 -19.11
C LYS A 109 -16.40 -16.56 -19.18
N GLY A 110 -17.64 -16.13 -18.94
CA GLY A 110 -18.82 -17.01 -18.91
C GLY A 110 -18.75 -18.07 -17.81
N ILE A 111 -18.08 -17.79 -16.69
CA ILE A 111 -17.84 -18.74 -15.59
C ILE A 111 -18.83 -18.48 -14.45
N SER A 112 -19.50 -19.53 -13.98
CA SER A 112 -20.38 -19.40 -12.83
C SER A 112 -19.65 -19.39 -11.50
N LEU A 113 -20.23 -18.71 -10.50
CA LEU A 113 -19.73 -18.72 -9.12
C LEU A 113 -19.53 -20.15 -8.61
N ARG A 114 -20.48 -21.04 -8.93
CA ARG A 114 -20.42 -22.47 -8.57
C ARG A 114 -19.26 -23.19 -9.25
N ARG A 115 -19.00 -22.88 -10.52
CA ARG A 115 -17.88 -23.46 -11.28
C ARG A 115 -16.54 -23.01 -10.70
N LEU A 116 -16.39 -21.71 -10.42
CA LEU A 116 -15.19 -21.18 -9.75
C LEU A 116 -14.99 -21.81 -8.37
N ALA A 117 -16.05 -21.92 -7.57
CA ALA A 117 -16.01 -22.56 -6.26
C ALA A 117 -15.54 -24.02 -6.34
N ASN A 118 -16.00 -24.77 -7.36
CA ASN A 118 -15.54 -26.13 -7.60
C ASN A 118 -14.04 -26.21 -7.94
N MET A 119 -13.52 -25.30 -8.78
CA MET A 119 -12.09 -25.26 -9.12
C MET A 119 -11.21 -24.94 -7.91
N LEU A 120 -11.71 -24.10 -7.00
CA LEU A 120 -10.99 -23.67 -5.81
C LEU A 120 -11.19 -24.59 -4.60
N GLU A 121 -12.06 -25.60 -4.71
CA GLU A 121 -12.44 -26.50 -3.61
C GLU A 121 -13.03 -25.78 -2.39
N VAL A 122 -13.89 -24.78 -2.65
CA VAL A 122 -14.57 -23.99 -1.61
C VAL A 122 -16.08 -23.98 -1.82
N SER A 123 -16.82 -23.47 -0.83
CA SER A 123 -18.27 -23.34 -0.98
C SER A 123 -18.65 -22.24 -1.98
N PRO A 124 -19.73 -22.40 -2.76
CA PRO A 124 -20.25 -21.32 -3.61
C PRO A 124 -20.61 -20.06 -2.82
N ASN A 125 -21.05 -20.23 -1.57
CA ASN A 125 -21.35 -19.11 -0.68
C ASN A 125 -20.10 -18.29 -0.34
N TYR A 126 -18.95 -18.94 -0.13
CA TYR A 126 -17.69 -18.24 0.09
C TYR A 126 -17.34 -17.33 -1.10
N ILE A 127 -17.45 -17.82 -2.33
CA ILE A 127 -17.21 -17.00 -3.53
C ILE A 127 -18.25 -15.88 -3.64
N HIS A 128 -19.53 -16.16 -3.37
CA HIS A 128 -20.57 -15.14 -3.38
C HIS A 128 -20.26 -13.99 -2.40
N ILE A 129 -19.81 -14.31 -1.18
CA ILE A 129 -19.39 -13.32 -0.19
C ILE A 129 -18.22 -12.47 -0.73
N LEU A 130 -17.21 -13.10 -1.33
CA LEU A 130 -16.08 -12.37 -1.91
C LEU A 130 -16.53 -11.39 -3.00
N THR A 131 -17.57 -11.71 -3.77
CA THR A 131 -18.09 -10.79 -4.79
C THR A 131 -18.82 -9.55 -4.25
N LYS A 132 -19.04 -9.45 -2.93
CA LYS A 132 -19.67 -8.28 -2.27
C LYS A 132 -18.66 -7.26 -1.76
N ASN A 133 -17.55 -7.08 -2.49
CA ASN A 133 -16.43 -6.22 -2.11
C ASN A 133 -15.86 -6.51 -0.70
N GLN A 134 -15.76 -7.79 -0.34
CA GLN A 134 -15.09 -8.20 0.90
C GLN A 134 -13.61 -8.49 0.64
N SER A 135 -12.77 -8.12 1.61
CA SER A 135 -11.33 -8.38 1.56
C SER A 135 -11.08 -9.88 1.68
N THR A 136 -10.02 -10.35 1.04
CA THR A 136 -9.56 -11.73 1.11
C THR A 136 -8.05 -11.77 1.19
N SER A 137 -7.48 -12.94 1.44
CA SER A 137 -6.02 -13.12 1.41
C SER A 137 -5.47 -13.05 -0.01
N ILE A 138 -4.24 -12.56 -0.17
CA ILE A 138 -3.53 -12.58 -1.45
C ILE A 138 -3.42 -14.01 -2.01
N ARG A 139 -3.31 -15.04 -1.15
CA ARG A 139 -3.38 -16.44 -1.56
C ARG A 139 -4.67 -16.78 -2.28
N THR A 140 -5.82 -16.41 -1.71
CA THR A 140 -7.11 -16.64 -2.36
C THR A 140 -7.21 -15.88 -3.67
N ALA A 141 -6.80 -14.61 -3.69
CA ALA A 141 -6.82 -13.78 -4.89
C ALA A 141 -5.97 -14.39 -6.03
N LEU A 142 -4.74 -14.83 -5.74
CA LEU A 142 -3.89 -15.50 -6.70
C LEU A 142 -4.48 -16.82 -7.20
N LYS A 143 -5.08 -17.63 -6.32
CA LYS A 143 -5.72 -18.90 -6.74
C LYS A 143 -6.91 -18.65 -7.65
N MET A 144 -7.69 -17.61 -7.37
CA MET A 144 -8.77 -17.15 -8.23
C MET A 144 -8.26 -16.69 -9.60
N ALA A 145 -7.20 -15.87 -9.61
CA ALA A 145 -6.58 -15.38 -10.84
C ALA A 145 -6.09 -16.55 -11.71
N TYR A 146 -5.42 -17.52 -11.09
CA TYR A 146 -5.00 -18.76 -11.75
C TYR A 146 -6.18 -19.55 -12.33
N ALA A 147 -7.20 -19.82 -11.51
CA ALA A 147 -8.37 -20.60 -11.94
C ALA A 147 -9.14 -19.94 -13.09
N LEU A 148 -9.15 -18.62 -13.13
CA LEU A 148 -9.79 -17.84 -14.19
C LEU A 148 -8.85 -17.62 -15.39
N GLY A 149 -7.55 -17.91 -15.29
CA GLY A 149 -6.56 -17.56 -16.31
C GLY A 149 -6.54 -16.04 -16.55
N THR A 150 -6.33 -15.28 -15.48
CA THR A 150 -6.27 -13.82 -15.49
C THR A 150 -5.21 -13.33 -14.51
N ASP A 151 -4.91 -12.03 -14.57
CA ASP A 151 -4.07 -11.35 -13.59
C ASP A 151 -4.85 -10.95 -12.32
N VAL A 152 -4.18 -10.91 -11.17
CA VAL A 152 -4.78 -10.46 -9.89
C VAL A 152 -5.24 -9.00 -9.97
N ASN A 153 -4.51 -8.14 -10.67
CA ASN A 153 -4.85 -6.74 -10.87
C ASN A 153 -6.12 -6.55 -11.72
N ARG A 154 -6.55 -7.59 -12.45
CA ARG A 154 -7.88 -7.60 -13.08
C ARG A 154 -9.00 -7.98 -12.13
N LEU A 155 -8.70 -8.67 -11.03
CA LEU A 155 -9.68 -9.04 -10.00
C LEU A 155 -9.80 -7.98 -8.92
N TYR A 156 -8.71 -7.29 -8.61
CA TYR A 156 -8.65 -6.31 -7.53
C TYR A 156 -7.78 -5.11 -7.93
N THR A 157 -8.27 -3.91 -7.67
CA THR A 157 -7.54 -2.66 -7.91
C THR A 157 -7.62 -1.73 -6.71
N LEU A 158 -6.72 -0.75 -6.60
CA LEU A 158 -6.93 0.38 -5.67
C LEU A 158 -7.86 1.42 -6.29
N LYS A 159 -8.79 1.93 -5.49
CA LYS A 159 -9.68 3.03 -5.84
C LYS A 159 -9.74 4.05 -4.71
N LYS A 160 -9.87 5.33 -5.08
CA LYS A 160 -10.08 6.40 -4.10
C LYS A 160 -11.37 6.17 -3.32
N ILE A 161 -11.31 6.39 -2.02
CA ILE A 161 -12.46 6.29 -1.11
C ILE A 161 -13.53 7.28 -1.57
N GLY A 162 -14.79 6.84 -1.58
CA GLY A 162 -15.93 7.63 -2.06
C GLY A 162 -16.14 7.61 -3.59
N SER A 163 -15.28 6.93 -4.36
CA SER A 163 -15.52 6.74 -5.78
C SER A 163 -16.76 5.86 -6.02
N LYS A 164 -17.61 6.24 -6.98
CA LYS A 164 -18.77 5.43 -7.38
C LYS A 164 -18.30 4.22 -8.17
N TYR A 165 -18.72 3.03 -7.73
CA TYR A 165 -18.57 1.78 -8.47
C TYR A 165 -19.95 1.27 -8.88
N LYS A 166 -20.13 0.98 -10.16
CA LYS A 166 -21.37 0.40 -10.69
C LYS A 166 -21.13 -1.09 -10.90
N GLU A 167 -21.82 -1.91 -10.11
CA GLU A 167 -21.75 -3.36 -10.30
C GLU A 167 -22.32 -3.77 -11.67
N PRO A 168 -21.78 -4.82 -12.31
CA PRO A 168 -22.32 -5.34 -13.55
C PRO A 168 -23.73 -5.92 -13.34
N GLU A 169 -24.68 -5.53 -14.21
CA GLU A 169 -26.12 -5.84 -14.08
C GLU A 169 -26.51 -7.28 -14.48
N LYS A 170 -25.69 -7.97 -15.30
CA LYS A 170 -26.03 -9.28 -15.86
C LYS A 170 -25.00 -10.32 -15.52
N VAL A 171 -25.45 -11.54 -15.27
CA VAL A 171 -24.58 -12.70 -15.12
C VAL A 171 -24.68 -13.59 -16.34
N VAL A 172 -23.57 -13.77 -17.05
CA VAL A 172 -23.51 -14.56 -18.29
C VAL A 172 -22.85 -15.89 -17.98
N TYR A 173 -23.51 -17.00 -18.33
CA TYR A 173 -22.98 -18.34 -18.15
C TYR A 173 -23.06 -19.14 -19.43
N VAL A 174 -21.97 -19.84 -19.75
CA VAL A 174 -21.93 -20.77 -20.89
C VAL A 174 -22.14 -22.20 -20.40
N ARG A 175 -22.89 -22.99 -21.16
CA ARG A 175 -23.11 -24.41 -20.87
C ARG A 175 -21.76 -25.14 -20.86
N THR A 176 -21.49 -25.86 -19.77
CA THR A 176 -20.22 -26.55 -19.58
C THR A 176 -20.16 -27.82 -20.42
N THR A 177 -19.16 -27.93 -21.31
CA THR A 177 -18.88 -29.15 -22.08
C THR A 177 -18.06 -30.16 -21.27
N LYS A 178 -17.82 -31.36 -21.82
CA LYS A 178 -16.97 -32.36 -21.15
C LYS A 178 -15.52 -31.89 -21.06
N GLU A 179 -15.01 -31.27 -22.12
CA GLU A 179 -13.64 -30.75 -22.19
C GLU A 179 -13.40 -29.67 -21.12
N ILE A 180 -14.38 -28.80 -20.92
CA ILE A 180 -14.32 -27.76 -19.89
C ILE A 180 -14.25 -28.37 -18.48
N LYS A 181 -15.05 -29.40 -18.21
CA LYS A 181 -15.04 -30.09 -16.91
C LYS A 181 -13.69 -30.76 -16.62
N GLU A 182 -13.06 -31.34 -17.65
CA GLU A 182 -11.74 -31.96 -17.49
C GLU A 182 -10.67 -30.89 -17.21
N ARG A 183 -10.72 -29.75 -17.91
CA ARG A 183 -9.84 -28.61 -17.62
C ARG A 183 -10.02 -28.07 -16.20
N ASP A 184 -11.28 -27.92 -15.75
CA ASP A 184 -11.57 -27.47 -14.37
C ASP A 184 -10.98 -28.44 -13.33
N LYS A 185 -11.02 -29.76 -13.62
CA LYS A 185 -10.43 -30.79 -12.76
C LYS A 185 -8.90 -30.70 -12.74
N GLN A 186 -8.26 -30.45 -13.89
CA GLN A 186 -6.81 -30.23 -13.97
C GLN A 186 -6.38 -29.02 -13.14
N ILE A 187 -7.05 -27.87 -13.33
CA ILE A 187 -6.81 -26.65 -12.55
C ILE A 187 -6.94 -26.93 -11.05
N LYS A 188 -7.98 -27.65 -10.65
CA LYS A 188 -8.20 -28.04 -9.25
C LYS A 188 -7.02 -28.83 -8.70
N GLU A 189 -6.53 -29.83 -9.43
CA GLU A 189 -5.41 -30.67 -8.98
C GLU A 189 -4.07 -29.91 -8.98
N GLU A 190 -3.87 -28.94 -9.87
CA GLU A 190 -2.70 -28.06 -9.86
C GLU A 190 -2.71 -27.13 -8.64
N LEU A 191 -3.85 -26.49 -8.36
CA LEU A 191 -4.00 -25.55 -7.24
C LEU A 191 -3.78 -26.18 -5.86
N LYS A 192 -3.99 -27.49 -5.72
CA LYS A 192 -3.67 -28.26 -4.51
C LYS A 192 -2.16 -28.36 -4.26
N LYS A 193 -1.36 -28.30 -5.33
CA LYS A 193 0.10 -28.42 -5.30
C LYS A 193 0.78 -27.05 -5.34
N MET A 194 0.03 -25.96 -5.20
CA MET A 194 0.56 -24.61 -5.28
C MET A 194 0.53 -23.88 -3.95
N GLU A 195 1.62 -23.16 -3.66
CA GLU A 195 1.78 -22.27 -2.52
C GLU A 195 2.17 -20.87 -2.97
N VAL A 196 1.92 -19.89 -2.11
CA VAL A 196 2.33 -18.51 -2.36
C VAL A 196 3.77 -18.32 -1.92
N LYS A 197 4.63 -17.93 -2.87
CA LYS A 197 5.95 -17.38 -2.58
C LYS A 197 5.87 -15.87 -2.47
N VAL A 198 6.67 -15.33 -1.57
CA VAL A 198 6.73 -13.90 -1.25
C VAL A 198 8.11 -13.40 -1.68
N TYR A 199 8.13 -12.38 -2.52
CA TYR A 199 9.32 -11.81 -3.16
C TYR A 199 9.61 -10.37 -2.74
N VAL A 200 9.01 -9.93 -1.64
CA VAL A 200 9.06 -8.55 -1.14
C VAL A 200 10.50 -8.12 -0.83
N ASP A 201 11.32 -9.01 -0.25
CA ASP A 201 12.71 -8.70 0.08
C ASP A 201 13.56 -8.48 -1.17
N GLU A 202 13.35 -9.32 -2.19
CA GLU A 202 14.06 -9.24 -3.47
C GLU A 202 13.72 -7.94 -4.20
N VAL A 203 12.44 -7.55 -4.21
CA VAL A 203 11.99 -6.30 -4.83
C VAL A 203 12.51 -5.09 -4.07
N LEU A 204 12.46 -5.10 -2.73
CA LEU A 204 13.03 -4.04 -1.89
C LEU A 204 14.52 -3.84 -2.17
N LYS A 205 15.29 -4.94 -2.22
CA LYS A 205 16.73 -4.89 -2.54
C LYS A 205 17.01 -4.28 -3.92
N LYS A 206 16.21 -4.61 -4.94
CA LYS A 206 16.34 -4.03 -6.29
C LYS A 206 16.03 -2.53 -6.31
N LYS A 207 15.08 -2.08 -5.49
CA LYS A 207 14.67 -0.68 -5.38
C LYS A 207 15.55 0.13 -4.41
N GLY A 208 16.54 -0.48 -3.77
CA GLY A 208 17.39 0.19 -2.77
C GLY A 208 16.66 0.51 -1.46
N LEU A 209 15.50 -0.08 -1.20
CA LEU A 209 14.64 0.25 -0.07
C LEU A 209 14.78 -0.74 1.08
N LYS A 210 14.58 -0.25 2.30
CA LYS A 210 14.50 -1.05 3.53
C LYS A 210 13.05 -1.40 3.85
N ARG A 211 12.86 -2.51 4.58
CA ARG A 211 11.52 -2.87 5.12
C ARG A 211 10.91 -1.78 5.98
N ALA A 212 11.74 -1.02 6.70
CA ALA A 212 11.29 0.09 7.53
C ALA A 212 10.60 1.18 6.69
N GLN A 213 11.19 1.56 5.56
CA GLN A 213 10.60 2.54 4.64
C GLN A 213 9.26 2.04 4.10
N LEU A 214 9.18 0.79 3.65
CA LEU A 214 7.90 0.21 3.22
C LEU A 214 6.86 0.15 4.35
N ALA A 215 7.27 -0.11 5.59
CA ALA A 215 6.36 -0.09 6.74
C ALA A 215 5.81 1.31 6.99
N THR A 216 6.66 2.34 6.89
CA THR A 216 6.26 3.76 6.97
C THR A 216 5.28 4.12 5.86
N ARG A 217 5.59 3.78 4.59
CA ARG A 217 4.72 4.00 3.43
C ARG A 217 3.32 3.39 3.60
N LEU A 218 3.21 2.28 4.33
CA LEU A 218 1.95 1.57 4.53
C LEU A 218 1.24 1.90 5.84
N ASP A 219 1.85 2.73 6.69
CA ASP A 219 1.37 3.04 8.04
C ASP A 219 1.19 1.78 8.91
N ILE A 220 2.14 0.84 8.83
CA ILE A 220 2.13 -0.39 9.62
C ILE A 220 3.37 -0.51 10.50
N SER A 221 3.27 -1.29 11.57
CA SER A 221 4.40 -1.51 12.46
C SER A 221 5.51 -2.34 11.79
N PRO A 222 6.79 -2.15 12.17
CA PRO A 222 7.89 -3.00 11.70
C PRO A 222 7.66 -4.50 11.95
N GLN A 223 6.98 -4.83 13.06
CA GLN A 223 6.61 -6.22 13.38
C GLN A 223 5.57 -6.76 12.40
N GLU A 224 4.56 -5.97 12.03
CA GLU A 224 3.56 -6.41 11.04
C GLU A 224 4.20 -6.58 9.65
N MET A 225 5.11 -5.68 9.26
CA MET A 225 5.91 -5.86 8.05
C MET A 225 6.72 -7.16 8.07
N TYR A 226 7.40 -7.45 9.18
CA TYR A 226 8.11 -8.72 9.36
C TYR A 226 7.17 -9.92 9.26
N ASN A 227 6.00 -9.85 9.90
CA ASN A 227 5.01 -10.92 9.87
C ASN A 227 4.54 -11.18 8.44
N ILE A 228 4.25 -10.14 7.65
CA ILE A 228 3.83 -10.26 6.24
C ILE A 228 4.90 -10.98 5.40
N VAL A 229 6.17 -10.57 5.54
CA VAL A 229 7.26 -11.08 4.71
C VAL A 229 7.71 -12.48 5.11
N LYS A 230 7.78 -12.78 6.42
CA LYS A 230 8.41 -14.01 6.93
C LYS A 230 7.44 -15.06 7.47
N ILE A 231 6.33 -14.64 8.09
CA ILE A 231 5.44 -15.55 8.82
C ILE A 231 4.20 -15.89 8.00
N ARG A 232 3.44 -14.87 7.60
CA ARG A 232 2.10 -14.97 7.00
C ARG A 232 2.16 -15.16 5.49
N LYS A 233 3.09 -15.97 4.97
CA LYS A 233 3.38 -16.21 3.53
C LYS A 233 2.11 -16.45 2.69
N GLY A 234 1.52 -15.36 2.18
CA GLY A 234 0.29 -15.34 1.39
C GLY A 234 -1.04 -15.16 2.16
N SER A 235 -1.03 -15.07 3.49
CA SER A 235 -2.22 -14.78 4.31
C SER A 235 -2.51 -13.28 4.47
N THR A 236 -1.60 -12.41 4.00
CA THR A 236 -1.79 -10.96 3.96
C THR A 236 -3.03 -10.59 3.16
N GLY A 237 -3.79 -9.60 3.65
CA GLY A 237 -4.97 -9.11 2.94
C GLY A 237 -4.63 -8.51 1.58
N ILE A 238 -5.54 -8.67 0.62
CA ILE A 238 -5.36 -8.18 -0.75
C ILE A 238 -5.19 -6.67 -0.82
N GLU A 239 -5.87 -5.90 0.05
CA GLU A 239 -5.70 -4.45 0.13
C GLU A 239 -4.26 -4.09 0.48
N THR A 240 -3.71 -4.69 1.55
CA THR A 240 -2.32 -4.45 1.95
C THR A 240 -1.35 -4.86 0.85
N ALA A 241 -1.58 -6.00 0.18
CA ALA A 241 -0.73 -6.45 -0.92
C ALA A 241 -0.76 -5.48 -2.13
N LEU A 242 -1.93 -4.93 -2.47
CA LEU A 242 -2.07 -3.90 -3.50
C LEU A 242 -1.38 -2.59 -3.10
N LYS A 243 -1.52 -2.18 -1.83
CA LYS A 243 -0.84 -0.98 -1.31
C LYS A 243 0.68 -1.16 -1.30
N MET A 244 1.19 -2.36 -1.01
CA MET A 244 2.62 -2.68 -1.15
C MET A 244 3.09 -2.53 -2.59
N ALA A 245 2.33 -3.08 -3.55
CA ALA A 245 2.65 -2.98 -4.97
C ALA A 245 2.68 -1.52 -5.44
N TYR A 246 1.70 -0.73 -5.03
CA TYR A 246 1.65 0.72 -5.29
C TYR A 246 2.83 1.47 -4.66
N ALA A 247 3.12 1.22 -3.38
CA ALA A 247 4.21 1.88 -2.65
C ALA A 247 5.61 1.60 -3.22
N LEU A 248 5.76 0.48 -3.94
CA LEU A 248 7.00 0.06 -4.58
C LEU A 248 7.01 0.34 -6.08
N ASP A 249 5.90 0.82 -6.65
CA ASP A 249 5.69 0.99 -8.08
C ASP A 249 6.09 -0.28 -8.87
N VAL A 250 5.37 -1.37 -8.58
CA VAL A 250 5.54 -2.70 -9.20
C VAL A 250 4.19 -3.39 -9.37
N ASP A 251 4.16 -4.44 -10.21
CA ASP A 251 2.99 -5.31 -10.27
C ASP A 251 2.88 -6.20 -9.01
N ILE A 252 1.66 -6.50 -8.57
CA ILE A 252 1.44 -7.34 -7.37
C ILE A 252 2.03 -8.74 -7.52
N ASN A 253 2.08 -9.27 -8.75
CA ASN A 253 2.67 -10.56 -9.05
C ASN A 253 4.20 -10.53 -8.97
N GLU A 254 4.84 -9.36 -8.93
CA GLU A 254 6.26 -9.27 -8.59
C GLU A 254 6.51 -9.50 -7.10
N LEU A 255 5.52 -9.22 -6.25
CA LEU A 255 5.62 -9.40 -4.79
C LEU A 255 5.12 -10.78 -4.33
N PHE A 256 4.09 -11.32 -4.98
CA PHE A 256 3.45 -12.56 -4.58
C PHE A 256 3.15 -13.45 -5.78
N ARG A 257 3.61 -14.70 -5.77
CA ARG A 257 3.39 -15.65 -6.88
C ARG A 257 2.89 -16.98 -6.38
N LEU A 258 2.03 -17.63 -7.16
CA LEU A 258 1.73 -19.05 -6.96
C LEU A 258 2.79 -19.88 -7.66
N GLU A 259 3.38 -20.79 -6.89
CA GLU A 259 4.39 -21.72 -7.39
C GLU A 259 4.07 -23.14 -6.95
N LYS A 260 4.47 -24.10 -7.79
CA LYS A 260 4.32 -25.51 -7.46
C LYS A 260 5.26 -25.85 -6.29
N VAL A 261 4.72 -26.53 -5.30
CA VAL A 261 5.49 -27.10 -4.21
C VAL A 261 6.21 -28.31 -4.76
N GLU A 262 7.47 -28.15 -5.14
CA GLU A 262 8.37 -29.28 -5.26
C GLU A 262 8.60 -29.79 -3.83
N LYS A 263 7.97 -30.90 -3.48
CA LYS A 263 8.42 -31.64 -2.31
C LYS A 263 9.80 -32.18 -2.70
N GLU A 264 10.86 -31.52 -2.23
CA GLU A 264 12.16 -32.16 -2.15
C GLU A 264 11.93 -33.47 -1.37
N ALA A 265 12.10 -34.61 -2.06
CA ALA A 265 12.24 -35.88 -1.38
C ALA A 265 13.40 -35.71 -0.39
N GLY A 266 13.11 -35.94 0.89
CA GLY A 266 13.96 -35.54 2.00
C GLY A 266 15.44 -35.88 1.85
N LYS A 267 16.27 -35.02 2.44
CA LYS A 267 17.55 -35.39 3.01
C LYS A 267 17.52 -35.11 4.51
#